data_AF-A0A0K8UUZ3-F1
#
_entry.id   AF-A0A0K8UUZ3-F1
#
_cell.length_a   1.000
_cell.length_b   1.000
_cell.length_c   1.000
_cell.angle_alpha   90.00
_cell.angle_beta   90.00
_cell.angle_gamma   90.00
#
_symmetry.space_group_name_H-M   'P 1'
#
loop_
_entity.id
_entity.type
_entity.pdbx_description
1 polymer ?
#
loop_
_entity_poly.entity_id
_entity_poly.type
_entity_poly.pdbx_seq_one_letter_code
_entity_poly.pdbx_strand_id
1 'polypeptide(L)'
;FNGNMTMNLKWENDTERIAFHSHRDLHIRDRSIDLRKCYTDDRENILEDISVARISKSYKKSICTLHLNSFIRRGSHCELYMEFESHIWTKAEGLFYGSYIGDNKNKQIHYIATNLYPNNARRLFPCFDEPEFKVRVTLSISRSKNYVTLFNSQLKSTESQ
;
A
#
# COMPACT_ATOMS: atom_id res chain seq x y z
N PHE A 1 -5.41 -5.40 -10.71
CA PHE A 1 -6.15 -4.81 -9.59
C PHE A 1 -5.66 -3.38 -9.40
N ASN A 2 -6.55 -2.51 -8.92
CA ASN A 2 -6.24 -1.13 -8.59
C ASN A 2 -6.36 -0.97 -7.08
N GLY A 3 -5.57 -0.06 -6.52
CA GLY A 3 -5.61 0.27 -5.11
C GLY A 3 -5.22 1.72 -4.88
N ASN A 4 -5.60 2.21 -3.72
CA ASN A 4 -5.09 3.45 -3.17
C ASN A 4 -4.69 3.19 -1.71
N MET A 5 -3.84 4.06 -1.19
CA MET A 5 -3.46 3.97 0.20
C MET A 5 -3.07 5.33 0.75
N THR A 6 -3.20 5.43 2.06
CA THR A 6 -2.70 6.53 2.87
C THR A 6 -1.76 5.96 3.91
N MET A 7 -0.55 6.52 4.00
CA MET A 7 0.47 6.11 4.96
C MET A 7 0.79 7.25 5.91
N ASN A 8 0.65 6.98 7.20
CA ASN A 8 1.08 7.90 8.24
C ASN A 8 2.57 7.67 8.54
N LEU A 9 3.36 8.72 8.41
CA LEU A 9 4.81 8.71 8.51
C LEU A 9 5.28 9.62 9.64
N LYS A 10 6.39 9.26 10.26
CA LYS A 10 7.13 10.10 11.21
C LYS A 10 8.58 10.20 10.74
N TRP A 11 9.10 11.41 10.64
CA TRP A 11 10.50 11.65 10.27
C TRP A 11 11.41 11.42 11.46
N GLU A 12 12.30 10.44 11.37
CA GLU A 12 13.28 10.17 12.44
C GLU A 12 14.57 11.00 12.28
N ASN A 13 14.84 11.51 11.06
CA ASN A 13 15.98 12.37 10.76
C ASN A 13 15.58 13.46 9.77
N ASP A 14 16.30 14.58 9.75
CA ASP A 14 16.14 15.63 8.75
C ASP A 14 16.49 15.08 7.37
N THR A 15 15.52 15.04 6.46
CA THR A 15 15.73 14.53 5.09
C THR A 15 14.72 15.10 4.12
N GLU A 16 15.15 15.23 2.87
CA GLU A 16 14.35 15.60 1.70
C GLU A 16 13.90 14.36 0.89
N ARG A 17 14.00 13.15 1.47
CA ARG A 17 13.75 11.90 0.74
C ARG A 17 12.97 10.88 1.54
N ILE A 18 12.07 10.18 0.87
CA ILE A 18 11.34 9.02 1.38
C ILE A 18 11.64 7.85 0.46
N ALA A 19 12.09 6.73 1.03
CA ALA A 19 12.30 5.50 0.27
C ALA A 19 11.47 4.37 0.86
N PHE A 20 10.66 3.71 0.04
CA PHE A 20 9.83 2.57 0.42
C PHE A 20 9.90 1.47 -0.64
N HIS A 21 9.52 0.25 -0.25
CA HIS A 21 9.51 -0.87 -1.14
C HIS A 21 8.31 -0.82 -2.10
N SER A 22 8.58 -1.04 -3.38
CA SER A 22 7.59 -1.18 -4.43
C SER A 22 8.15 -2.12 -5.49
N HIS A 23 7.45 -3.21 -5.77
CA HIS A 23 7.83 -4.13 -6.82
C HIS A 23 7.79 -3.42 -8.19
N ARG A 24 8.62 -3.87 -9.14
CA ARG A 24 8.69 -3.26 -10.49
C ARG A 24 7.36 -3.31 -11.26
N ASP A 25 6.53 -4.32 -10.97
CA ASP A 25 5.24 -4.53 -11.62
C ASP A 25 4.07 -3.85 -10.87
N LEU A 26 4.37 -3.10 -9.80
CA LEU A 26 3.41 -2.27 -9.06
C LEU A 26 3.57 -0.83 -9.54
N HIS A 27 2.65 -0.39 -10.39
CA HIS A 27 2.71 0.93 -11.01
C HIS A 27 2.01 1.96 -10.14
N ILE A 28 2.79 2.78 -9.44
CA ILE A 28 2.29 3.96 -8.72
C ILE A 28 1.99 5.06 -9.73
N ARG A 29 0.82 5.68 -9.61
CA ARG A 29 0.41 6.81 -10.45
C ARG A 29 1.05 8.08 -9.92
N ASP A 30 2.10 8.55 -10.57
CA ASP A 30 2.90 9.69 -10.12
C ASP A 30 2.05 10.95 -9.80
N ARG A 31 1.00 11.23 -10.58
CA ARG A 31 0.08 12.37 -10.37
C ARG A 31 -0.83 12.24 -9.14
N SER A 32 -0.99 11.03 -8.59
CA SER A 32 -1.81 10.78 -7.40
C SER A 32 -1.02 10.95 -6.10
N ILE A 33 0.31 11.11 -6.18
CA ILE A 33 1.14 11.21 -4.99
C ILE A 33 0.89 12.56 -4.34
N ASP A 34 0.41 12.50 -3.11
CA ASP A 34 0.11 13.66 -2.30
C ASP A 34 0.75 13.46 -0.92
N LEU A 35 1.65 14.35 -0.55
CA LEU A 35 2.37 14.30 0.72
C LEU A 35 2.03 15.56 1.49
N ARG A 36 1.42 15.38 2.66
CA ARG A 36 0.99 16.48 3.52
C ARG A 36 1.65 16.37 4.88
N LYS A 37 2.19 17.48 5.37
CA LYS A 37 2.67 17.57 6.75
C LYS A 37 1.49 17.82 7.67
N CYS A 38 1.38 17.03 8.73
CA CYS A 38 0.34 17.13 9.73
C CYS A 38 0.84 17.97 10.91
N TYR A 39 0.10 19.01 11.27
CA TYR A 39 0.30 19.73 12.52
C TYR A 39 -0.71 19.26 13.56
N THR A 40 -0.22 18.86 14.73
CA THR A 40 -1.05 18.77 15.93
C THR A 40 -0.98 20.13 16.63
N ASP A 41 -1.88 21.03 16.28
CA ASP A 41 -2.20 22.18 17.13
C ASP A 41 -3.64 22.03 17.60
N ASP A 42 -3.93 22.40 18.85
CA ASP A 42 -5.09 21.96 19.65
C ASP A 42 -6.48 22.39 19.11
N ARG A 43 -6.56 22.94 17.89
CA ARG A 43 -7.81 23.49 17.33
C ARG A 43 -8.10 23.10 15.89
N GLU A 44 -7.12 22.76 15.04
CA GLU A 44 -7.35 22.29 13.67
C GLU A 44 -6.16 21.44 13.17
N ASN A 45 -6.45 20.35 12.44
CA ASN A 45 -5.43 19.60 11.69
C ASN A 45 -5.02 20.42 10.46
N ILE A 46 -4.02 21.28 10.61
CA ILE A 46 -3.44 21.97 9.45
C ILE A 46 -2.64 20.94 8.64
N LEU A 47 -2.96 20.86 7.35
CA LEU A 47 -2.22 20.06 6.37
C LEU A 47 -1.47 21.02 5.45
N GLU A 48 -0.14 20.91 5.43
CA GLU A 48 0.72 21.65 4.51
C GLU A 48 1.23 20.72 3.42
N ASP A 49 0.93 21.04 2.17
CA ASP A 49 1.36 20.25 1.02
C ASP A 49 2.88 20.34 0.82
N ILE A 50 3.52 19.19 0.67
CA ILE A 50 4.95 19.06 0.41
C ILE A 50 5.13 18.59 -1.03
N SER A 51 5.70 19.47 -1.86
CA SER A 51 5.93 19.16 -3.26
C SER A 51 7.00 18.07 -3.45
N VAL A 52 6.67 17.06 -4.24
CA VAL A 52 7.61 16.03 -4.69
C VAL A 52 8.32 16.52 -5.95
N ALA A 53 9.63 16.74 -5.86
CA ALA A 53 10.48 17.21 -6.95
C ALA A 53 10.62 16.17 -8.07
N ARG A 54 10.85 14.91 -7.67
CA ARG A 54 11.04 13.79 -8.59
C ARG A 54 10.83 12.45 -7.91
N ILE A 55 10.61 11.43 -8.73
CA ILE A 55 10.46 10.04 -8.30
C ILE A 55 11.57 9.23 -8.98
N SER A 56 12.26 8.39 -8.21
CA SER A 56 13.25 7.44 -8.76
C SER A 56 12.94 6.02 -8.33
N LYS A 57 12.95 5.08 -9.27
CA LYS A 57 12.66 3.66 -9.03
C LYS A 57 13.93 2.83 -9.25
N SER A 58 14.30 2.02 -8.26
CA SER A 58 15.38 1.03 -8.34
C SER A 58 14.77 -0.36 -8.43
N TYR A 59 14.60 -0.87 -9.66
CA TYR A 59 13.95 -2.16 -9.89
C TYR A 59 14.72 -3.35 -9.30
N LYS A 60 16.06 -3.29 -9.31
CA LYS A 60 16.90 -4.34 -8.69
C LYS A 60 16.68 -4.45 -7.18
N LYS A 61 16.47 -3.32 -6.50
CA LYS A 61 16.22 -3.27 -5.05
C LYS A 61 14.73 -3.27 -4.70
N SER A 62 13.85 -3.16 -5.70
CA SER A 62 12.41 -2.92 -5.51
C SER A 62 12.14 -1.73 -4.57
N ILE A 63 12.83 -0.61 -4.78
CA ILE A 63 12.69 0.61 -3.99
C ILE A 63 12.18 1.74 -4.88
N CYS A 64 11.17 2.45 -4.40
CA CYS A 64 10.74 3.75 -4.92
C CYS A 64 11.23 4.84 -3.97
N THR A 65 11.81 5.91 -4.50
CA THR A 65 12.23 7.06 -3.71
C THR A 65 11.57 8.33 -4.22
N LEU A 66 10.86 9.00 -3.33
CA LEU A 66 10.34 10.36 -3.52
C LEU A 66 11.41 11.34 -3.06
N HIS A 67 11.75 12.29 -3.91
CA HIS A 67 12.66 13.39 -3.58
C HIS A 67 11.81 14.64 -3.47
N LEU A 68 11.90 15.32 -2.35
CA LEU A 68 11.05 16.43 -1.95
C LEU A 68 11.73 17.75 -2.31
N ASN A 69 10.94 18.80 -2.53
CA ASN A 69 11.47 20.15 -2.78
C ASN A 69 11.99 20.84 -1.51
N SER A 70 11.68 20.29 -0.33
CA SER A 70 12.07 20.85 0.96
C SER A 70 12.48 19.77 1.94
N PHE A 71 13.34 20.13 2.89
CA PHE A 71 13.69 19.29 4.02
C PHE A 71 12.50 19.17 4.98
N ILE A 72 12.20 17.94 5.37
CA ILE A 72 11.28 17.69 6.47
C ILE A 72 12.13 17.44 7.72
N ARG A 73 11.85 18.23 8.77
CA ARG A 73 12.55 18.14 10.04
C ARG A 73 12.17 16.87 10.80
N ARG A 74 13.13 16.31 11.52
CA ARG A 74 12.95 15.26 12.51
C ARG A 74 11.78 15.59 13.44
N GLY A 75 10.98 14.58 13.75
CA GLY A 75 9.78 14.69 14.58
C GLY A 75 8.53 15.12 13.81
N SER A 76 8.65 15.53 12.54
CA SER A 76 7.47 15.85 11.73
C SER A 76 6.63 14.60 11.47
N HIS A 77 5.31 14.77 11.51
CA HIS A 77 4.34 13.78 11.09
C HIS A 77 3.80 14.16 9.71
N CYS A 78 3.67 13.18 8.83
CA CYS A 78 3.14 13.41 7.49
C CYS A 78 2.20 12.29 7.07
N GLU A 79 1.29 12.62 6.17
CA GLU A 79 0.39 11.71 5.51
C GLU A 79 0.79 11.62 4.03
N LEU A 80 1.06 10.41 3.55
CA LEU A 80 1.40 10.13 2.16
C LEU A 80 0.27 9.33 1.51
N TYR A 81 -0.45 9.95 0.59
CA TYR A 81 -1.45 9.31 -0.26
C TYR A 81 -0.85 8.92 -1.61
N MET A 82 -1.27 7.77 -2.14
CA MET A 82 -0.95 7.36 -3.51
C MET A 82 -1.95 6.33 -4.05
N GLU A 83 -2.15 6.35 -5.36
CA GLU A 83 -2.83 5.32 -6.13
C GLU A 83 -1.84 4.43 -6.88
N PHE A 84 -2.19 3.16 -7.02
CA PHE A 84 -1.37 2.19 -7.72
C PHE A 84 -2.22 1.12 -8.43
N GLU A 85 -1.59 0.48 -9.41
CA GLU A 85 -2.17 -0.64 -10.14
C GLU A 85 -1.12 -1.74 -10.34
N SER A 86 -1.58 -2.98 -10.35
CA SER A 86 -0.74 -4.14 -10.66
C SER A 86 -1.60 -5.29 -11.18
N HIS A 87 -0.96 -6.38 -11.61
CA HIS A 87 -1.65 -7.59 -12.03
C HIS A 87 -1.81 -8.56 -10.86
N ILE A 88 -2.75 -9.50 -10.98
CA ILE A 88 -2.91 -10.60 -10.03
C ILE A 88 -2.04 -11.75 -10.53
N TRP A 89 -1.17 -12.28 -9.67
CA TRP A 89 -0.24 -13.34 -10.02
C TRP A 89 -0.93 -14.70 -10.10
N THR A 90 -0.37 -15.63 -10.86
CA THR A 90 -0.82 -17.04 -10.88
C THR A 90 0.01 -17.93 -9.96
N LYS A 91 1.22 -17.48 -9.62
CA LYS A 91 2.06 -18.08 -8.58
C LYS A 91 1.64 -17.56 -7.22
N ALA A 92 1.84 -18.35 -6.17
CA ALA A 92 1.51 -18.00 -4.79
C ALA A 92 2.48 -16.96 -4.20
N GLU A 93 2.59 -15.79 -4.82
CA GLU A 93 3.44 -14.66 -4.43
C GLU A 93 2.65 -13.34 -4.50
N GLY A 94 2.66 -12.55 -3.45
CA GLY A 94 1.90 -11.30 -3.39
C GLY A 94 0.40 -11.58 -3.42
N LEU A 95 -0.35 -10.87 -4.27
CA LEU A 95 -1.76 -11.17 -4.56
C LEU A 95 -1.86 -12.14 -5.72
N PHE A 96 -2.47 -13.30 -5.50
CA PHE A 96 -2.57 -14.32 -6.52
C PHE A 96 -3.95 -14.93 -6.66
N TYR A 97 -4.18 -15.47 -7.85
CA TYR A 97 -5.41 -16.15 -8.24
C TYR A 97 -5.19 -17.66 -8.25
N GLY A 98 -6.13 -18.40 -7.68
CA GLY A 98 -6.10 -19.86 -7.65
C GLY A 98 -7.46 -20.47 -7.89
N SER A 99 -7.48 -21.80 -8.00
CA SER A 99 -8.72 -22.55 -8.10
C SER A 99 -8.60 -23.94 -7.47
N TYR A 100 -9.74 -24.50 -7.07
CA TYR A 100 -9.86 -25.87 -6.61
C TYR A 100 -11.17 -26.49 -7.10
N ILE A 101 -11.27 -27.81 -7.06
CA ILE A 101 -12.51 -28.52 -7.40
C ILE A 101 -13.35 -28.61 -6.13
N GLY A 102 -14.57 -28.07 -6.16
CA GLY A 102 -15.50 -28.16 -5.03
C GLY A 102 -16.04 -29.58 -4.82
N ASP A 103 -16.64 -29.82 -3.65
CA ASP A 103 -17.11 -31.14 -3.22
C ASP A 103 -18.08 -31.83 -4.19
N ASN A 104 -18.83 -31.06 -4.99
CA ASN A 104 -19.71 -31.56 -6.04
C ASN A 104 -18.97 -32.05 -7.31
N LYS A 105 -17.64 -32.25 -7.25
CA LYS A 105 -16.70 -32.83 -8.24
C LYS A 105 -16.70 -32.28 -9.68
N ASN A 106 -17.66 -31.43 -10.05
CA ASN A 106 -17.82 -30.87 -11.40
C ASN A 106 -17.81 -29.34 -11.43
N LYS A 107 -17.56 -28.66 -10.30
CA LYS A 107 -17.50 -27.20 -10.24
C LYS A 107 -16.12 -26.73 -9.81
N GLN A 108 -15.44 -26.02 -10.71
CA GLN A 108 -14.23 -25.28 -10.39
C GLN A 108 -14.60 -24.03 -9.59
N ILE A 109 -13.97 -23.86 -8.43
CA ILE A 109 -14.14 -22.71 -7.56
C ILE A 109 -12.87 -21.89 -7.62
N HIS A 110 -13.02 -20.59 -7.84
CA HIS A 110 -11.91 -19.65 -7.94
C HIS A 110 -11.77 -18.83 -6.66
N TYR A 111 -10.54 -18.43 -6.35
CA TYR A 111 -10.25 -17.58 -5.20
C TYR A 111 -9.10 -16.62 -5.51
N ILE A 112 -9.03 -15.55 -4.72
CA ILE A 112 -7.89 -14.64 -4.66
C ILE A 112 -7.35 -14.71 -3.23
N ALA A 113 -6.05 -14.89 -3.10
CA ALA A 113 -5.38 -14.98 -1.81
C ALA A 113 -4.08 -14.17 -1.82
N THR A 114 -3.54 -13.91 -0.64
CA THR A 114 -2.24 -13.25 -0.48
C THR A 114 -1.22 -14.20 0.12
N ASN A 115 0.01 -14.17 -0.41
CA ASN A 115 1.18 -14.75 0.23
C ASN A 115 2.28 -13.69 0.28
N LEU A 116 2.45 -13.07 1.44
CA LEU A 116 3.32 -11.90 1.60
C LEU A 116 4.73 -12.24 2.09
N TYR A 117 5.00 -13.50 2.48
CA TYR A 117 6.32 -13.92 2.94
C TYR A 117 7.28 -14.18 1.77
N PRO A 118 8.60 -13.92 1.92
CA PRO A 118 9.20 -13.12 3.00
C PRO A 118 9.06 -11.61 2.76
N ASN A 119 9.02 -11.19 1.50
CA ASN A 119 9.09 -9.79 1.05
C ASN A 119 8.17 -9.53 -0.15
N ASN A 120 7.00 -10.15 -0.12
CA ASN A 120 6.00 -10.06 -1.18
C ASN A 120 4.91 -9.01 -0.88
N ALA A 121 4.92 -8.36 0.29
CA ALA A 121 4.02 -7.24 0.58
C ALA A 121 4.21 -6.09 -0.42
N ARG A 122 5.47 -5.82 -0.81
CA ARG A 122 5.81 -4.81 -1.83
C ARG A 122 5.23 -5.07 -3.24
N ARG A 123 4.67 -6.27 -3.49
CA ARG A 123 3.93 -6.59 -4.73
C ARG A 123 2.45 -6.23 -4.65
N LEU A 124 1.90 -6.13 -3.43
CA LEU A 124 0.49 -5.85 -3.20
C LEU A 124 0.24 -4.34 -3.05
N PHE A 125 1.07 -3.64 -2.27
CA PHE A 125 1.01 -2.19 -2.09
C PHE A 125 2.40 -1.63 -1.73
N PRO A 126 2.69 -0.34 -2.01
CA PRO A 126 3.95 0.27 -1.63
C PRO A 126 4.10 0.38 -0.11
N CYS A 127 5.19 -0.13 0.47
CA CYS A 127 5.33 -0.21 1.93
C CYS A 127 6.77 -0.32 2.42
N PHE A 128 7.00 -0.14 3.73
CA PHE A 128 8.27 -0.46 4.38
C PHE A 128 8.33 -1.96 4.69
N ASP A 129 8.55 -2.77 3.66
CA ASP A 129 8.57 -4.24 3.71
C ASP A 129 9.83 -4.83 4.37
N GLU A 130 10.08 -4.44 5.62
CA GLU A 130 11.07 -5.05 6.52
C GLU A 130 10.40 -5.39 7.87
N PRO A 131 10.79 -6.49 8.54
CA PRO A 131 10.12 -6.96 9.77
C PRO A 131 10.10 -5.98 10.94
N GLU A 132 11.04 -5.05 10.97
CA GLU A 132 11.20 -4.04 12.04
C GLU A 132 10.12 -2.96 11.99
N PHE A 133 9.53 -2.69 10.82
CA PHE A 133 8.51 -1.64 10.64
C PHE A 133 7.08 -2.15 10.88
N LYS A 134 6.76 -2.42 12.14
CA LYS A 134 5.41 -2.86 12.54
C LYS A 134 4.42 -1.70 12.55
N VAL A 135 3.33 -1.83 11.78
CA VAL A 135 2.25 -0.84 11.71
C VAL A 135 0.88 -1.51 11.70
N ARG A 136 -0.16 -0.75 12.11
CA ARG A 136 -1.54 -1.18 11.95
C ARG A 136 -1.99 -0.96 10.51
N VAL A 137 -2.70 -1.92 9.93
CA VAL A 137 -3.23 -1.84 8.58
C VAL A 137 -4.76 -1.87 8.65
N THR A 138 -5.38 -0.85 8.08
CA THR A 138 -6.83 -0.83 7.81
C THR A 138 -7.03 -1.10 6.33
N LEU A 139 -7.87 -2.09 6.00
CA LEU A 139 -8.06 -2.55 4.63
C LEU A 139 -9.54 -2.49 4.24
N SER A 140 -9.80 -1.98 3.04
CA SER A 140 -11.09 -2.06 2.36
C SER A 140 -10.92 -2.82 1.06
N ILE A 141 -11.81 -3.76 0.77
CA ILE A 141 -11.77 -4.59 -0.43
C ILE A 141 -13.11 -4.51 -1.14
N SER A 142 -13.10 -4.00 -2.37
CA SER A 142 -14.24 -4.15 -3.28
C SER A 142 -14.21 -5.54 -3.92
N ARG A 143 -15.35 -6.24 -3.88
CA ARG A 143 -15.51 -7.59 -4.43
C ARG A 143 -16.94 -7.82 -4.88
N SER A 144 -17.15 -8.81 -5.73
CA SER A 144 -18.50 -9.27 -6.07
C SER A 144 -19.21 -9.84 -4.83
N LYS A 145 -20.54 -9.65 -4.79
CA LYS A 145 -21.42 -10.09 -3.69
C LYS A 145 -21.34 -11.60 -3.42
N ASN A 146 -20.98 -12.38 -4.43
CA ASN A 146 -20.89 -13.85 -4.36
C ASN A 146 -19.61 -14.37 -3.67
N TYR A 147 -18.65 -13.49 -3.37
CA TYR A 147 -17.45 -13.86 -2.63
C TYR A 147 -17.59 -13.52 -1.15
N VAL A 148 -16.69 -14.05 -0.33
CA VAL A 148 -16.50 -13.64 1.07
C VAL A 148 -15.06 -13.18 1.21
N THR A 149 -14.83 -12.17 2.05
CA THR A 149 -13.48 -11.67 2.35
C THR A 149 -13.07 -12.19 3.72
N LEU A 150 -11.85 -12.74 3.80
CA LEU A 150 -11.20 -13.10 5.06
C LEU A 150 -9.99 -12.20 5.26
N PHE A 151 -9.74 -11.76 6.49
CA PHE A 151 -8.61 -10.94 6.85
C PHE A 151 -8.18 -11.22 8.29
N ASN A 152 -7.00 -10.73 8.67
CA ASN A 152 -6.42 -10.96 10.00
C ASN A 152 -7.26 -10.35 11.14
N SER A 153 -8.03 -9.30 10.85
CA SER A 153 -8.92 -8.64 11.82
C SER A 153 -10.39 -8.89 11.48
N GLN A 154 -11.26 -8.66 12.46
CA GLN A 154 -12.72 -8.75 12.27
C GLN A 154 -13.21 -7.76 11.21
N LEU A 155 -14.22 -8.18 10.45
CA LEU A 155 -14.93 -7.35 9.49
C LEU A 155 -15.64 -6.19 10.22
N LYS A 156 -15.35 -4.95 9.82
CA LYS A 156 -16.00 -3.77 10.40
C LYS A 156 -17.37 -3.48 9.77
N SER A 157 -17.45 -3.47 8.45
CA SER A 157 -18.69 -3.22 7.71
C SER A 157 -18.64 -3.83 6.31
N THR A 158 -19.79 -3.96 5.66
CA THR A 158 -19.91 -4.27 4.23
C THR A 158 -21.04 -3.43 3.67
N GLU A 159 -20.76 -2.70 2.61
CA GLU A 159 -21.70 -1.79 1.95
C GLU A 159 -21.84 -2.21 0.47
N SER A 160 -23.05 -2.09 -0.08
CA SER A 160 -23.25 -2.29 -1.51
C SER A 160 -22.98 -0.98 -2.23
N GLN A 161 -22.03 -0.98 -3.17
CA GLN A 161 -21.85 0.09 -4.15
C GLN A 161 -22.88 -0.03 -5.27
#